data_AF-A0A7S1JMG8-F1
#
_entry.id   AF-A0A7S1JMG8-F1
#
_cell.length_a   1.000
_cell.length_b   1.000
_cell.length_c   1.000
_cell.angle_alpha   90.00
_cell.angle_beta   90.00
_cell.angle_gamma   90.00
#
_symmetry.space_group_name_H-M   'P 1'
#
loop_
_entity.id
_entity.type
_entity.pdbx_description
1 polymer ?
#
loop_
_entity_poly.entity_id
_entity_poly.type
_entity_poly.pdbx_seq_one_letter_code
_entity_poly.pdbx_strand_id
1 'polypeptide(L)'
;MGRFIRMAANYRLTPNAALPLHLPAASLPTAAAFRKLPRAMAVYTAFGNRLTHTGTRLGLQAANGSYRIGTQSFHVVPHGDLPHGHRYAGGYKEADPAIRQGNDLFPAFSAFLHETLLFGWCRQAGARQRIAVDYVPVGDADRSRRLGPLKTEHIDEDTAIAVDSCIGGGDLTAAADGRQNRLVIVSGFRPGETAAAHVWLRPNIMTELYTTETPVGGRSQPLDDLPKSMPAFRRLLRRFGGLEDDLIDNLSHGRVRLDG
;
A
#
# COMPACT_ATOMS: atom_id res chain seq x y z
N MET A 1 -1.43 -5.56 10.78
CA MET A 1 -2.90 -5.77 10.67
C MET A 1 -3.74 -4.60 11.19
N GLY A 2 -3.54 -4.09 12.41
CA GLY A 2 -4.34 -2.94 12.91
C GLY A 2 -4.29 -1.70 12.00
N ARG A 3 -3.11 -1.34 11.50
CA ARG A 3 -2.90 -0.25 10.51
C ARG A 3 -3.70 -0.48 9.22
N PHE A 4 -3.67 -1.70 8.67
CA PHE A 4 -4.48 -2.09 7.50
C PHE A 4 -5.98 -1.91 7.74
N ILE A 5 -6.51 -2.32 8.91
CA ILE A 5 -7.94 -2.16 9.24
C ILE A 5 -8.34 -0.69 9.27
N ARG A 6 -7.49 0.19 9.83
CA ARG A 6 -7.74 1.64 9.84
C ARG A 6 -7.78 2.21 8.43
N MET A 7 -6.83 1.82 7.59
CA MET A 7 -6.81 2.20 6.18
C MET A 7 -8.08 1.71 5.46
N ALA A 8 -8.46 0.45 5.65
CA ALA A 8 -9.68 -0.12 5.06
C ALA A 8 -10.95 0.66 5.47
N ALA A 9 -11.02 1.16 6.71
CA ALA A 9 -12.11 2.03 7.16
C ALA A 9 -12.10 3.39 6.44
N ASN A 10 -10.93 4.01 6.24
CA ASN A 10 -10.79 5.25 5.47
C ASN A 10 -11.21 5.06 4.00
N TYR A 11 -11.01 3.87 3.44
CA TYR A 11 -11.53 3.47 2.11
C TYR A 11 -12.96 2.95 2.12
N ARG A 12 -13.70 3.08 3.24
CA ARG A 12 -15.10 2.65 3.40
C ARG A 12 -15.35 1.16 3.10
N LEU A 13 -14.35 0.32 3.32
CA LEU A 13 -14.49 -1.13 3.16
C LEU A 13 -15.17 -1.80 4.36
N THR A 14 -15.49 -1.05 5.42
CA THR A 14 -16.20 -1.52 6.62
C THR A 14 -17.62 -0.93 6.70
N PRO A 15 -18.51 -1.14 5.70
CA PRO A 15 -19.77 -0.40 5.61
C PRO A 15 -20.72 -0.60 6.80
N ASN A 16 -20.58 -1.72 7.52
CA ASN A 16 -21.44 -2.10 8.63
C ASN A 16 -20.70 -2.14 9.98
N ALA A 17 -19.53 -1.49 10.09
CA ALA A 17 -18.75 -1.50 11.31
C ALA A 17 -18.03 -0.16 11.56
N ALA A 18 -18.28 0.42 12.73
CA ALA A 18 -17.44 1.48 13.28
C ALA A 18 -16.12 0.89 13.80
N LEU A 19 -15.09 1.74 13.93
CA LEU A 19 -13.87 1.38 14.64
C LEU A 19 -14.05 1.67 16.15
N PRO A 20 -13.55 0.80 17.05
CA PRO A 20 -12.80 -0.43 16.78
C PRO A 20 -13.68 -1.55 16.21
N LEU A 21 -13.10 -2.39 15.36
CA LEU A 21 -13.83 -3.51 14.76
C LEU A 21 -14.14 -4.57 15.82
N HIS A 22 -15.41 -4.74 16.17
CA HIS A 22 -15.85 -5.78 17.09
C HIS A 22 -15.93 -7.14 16.38
N LEU A 23 -15.14 -8.10 16.85
CA LEU A 23 -15.10 -9.46 16.32
C LEU A 23 -15.80 -10.41 17.30
N PRO A 24 -16.74 -11.26 16.83
CA PRO A 24 -17.30 -12.29 17.67
C PRO A 24 -16.22 -13.34 17.99
N ALA A 25 -16.30 -13.99 19.15
CA ALA A 25 -15.34 -15.01 19.56
C ALA A 25 -15.19 -16.13 18.51
N ALA A 26 -16.28 -16.48 17.81
CA ALA A 26 -16.29 -17.48 16.73
C ALA A 26 -15.48 -17.07 15.49
N SER A 27 -15.11 -15.79 15.34
CA SER A 27 -14.21 -15.33 14.28
C SER A 27 -12.74 -15.45 14.64
N LEU A 28 -12.39 -15.83 15.88
CA LEU A 28 -10.99 -16.02 16.24
C LEU A 28 -10.41 -17.25 15.54
N PRO A 29 -9.19 -17.17 14.99
CA PRO A 29 -8.58 -18.32 14.34
C PRO A 29 -8.34 -19.44 15.38
N THR A 30 -8.70 -20.67 15.02
CA THR A 30 -8.44 -21.83 15.88
C THR A 30 -6.95 -22.17 15.90
N ALA A 31 -6.50 -22.92 16.92
CA ALA A 31 -5.14 -23.47 16.94
C ALA A 31 -4.82 -24.34 15.71
N ALA A 32 -5.84 -24.96 15.10
CA ALA A 32 -5.69 -25.71 13.86
C ALA A 32 -5.46 -24.79 12.64
N ALA A 33 -6.07 -23.59 12.62
CA ALA A 33 -5.85 -22.61 11.55
C ALA A 33 -4.39 -22.12 11.53
N PHE A 34 -3.79 -21.85 12.69
CA PHE A 34 -2.37 -21.47 12.78
C PHE A 34 -1.39 -22.58 12.40
N ARG A 35 -1.83 -23.85 12.39
CA ARG A 35 -1.02 -24.96 11.87
C ARG A 35 -1.07 -25.08 10.34
N LYS A 36 -2.13 -24.54 9.71
CA LYS A 36 -2.36 -24.64 8.26
C LYS A 36 -2.01 -23.36 7.52
N LEU A 37 -2.06 -22.22 8.19
CA LEU A 37 -1.87 -20.90 7.59
C LEU A 37 -0.75 -20.15 8.32
N PRO A 38 0.05 -19.36 7.57
CA PRO A 38 0.90 -18.33 8.16
C PRO A 38 0.11 -17.43 9.11
N ARG A 39 0.76 -16.97 10.19
CA ARG A 39 0.09 -16.23 11.27
C ARG A 39 -0.66 -15.00 10.77
N ALA A 40 -0.07 -14.20 9.89
CA ALA A 40 -0.69 -13.01 9.32
C ALA A 40 -1.96 -13.34 8.53
N MET A 41 -1.93 -14.42 7.76
CA MET A 41 -3.10 -14.90 7.00
C MET A 41 -4.19 -15.44 7.94
N ALA A 42 -3.80 -16.21 8.96
CA ALA A 42 -4.74 -16.67 10.00
C ALA A 42 -5.41 -15.48 10.70
N VAL A 43 -4.65 -14.46 11.12
CA VAL A 43 -5.19 -13.23 11.71
C VAL A 43 -6.13 -12.51 10.73
N TYR A 44 -5.80 -12.46 9.43
CA TYR A 44 -6.68 -11.87 8.42
C TYR A 44 -8.03 -12.58 8.32
N THR A 45 -8.06 -13.92 8.42
CA THR A 45 -9.33 -14.68 8.39
C THR A 45 -10.34 -14.22 9.44
N ALA A 46 -9.85 -13.68 10.57
CA ALA A 46 -10.69 -13.23 11.66
C ALA A 46 -11.55 -12.00 11.32
N PHE A 47 -11.10 -11.15 10.39
CA PHE A 47 -11.79 -9.91 10.05
C PHE A 47 -12.06 -9.72 8.55
N GLY A 48 -11.39 -10.44 7.65
CA GLY A 48 -11.51 -10.25 6.20
C GLY A 48 -12.95 -10.35 5.69
N ASN A 49 -13.74 -11.28 6.24
CA ASN A 49 -15.17 -11.44 5.91
C ASN A 49 -16.07 -10.26 6.34
N ARG A 50 -15.55 -9.33 7.16
CA ARG A 50 -16.24 -8.08 7.54
C ARG A 50 -15.95 -6.94 6.57
N LEU A 51 -14.93 -7.10 5.73
CA LEU A 51 -14.58 -6.12 4.71
C LEU A 51 -15.37 -6.39 3.43
N THR A 52 -15.86 -5.34 2.79
CA THR A 52 -16.63 -5.43 1.54
C THR A 52 -16.16 -4.37 0.55
N HIS A 53 -15.82 -4.80 -0.66
CA HIS A 53 -15.52 -3.92 -1.79
C HIS A 53 -16.51 -4.22 -2.92
N THR A 54 -17.22 -3.21 -3.40
CA THR A 54 -18.21 -3.31 -4.50
C THR A 54 -19.20 -4.48 -4.34
N GLY A 55 -19.67 -4.71 -3.10
CA GLY A 55 -20.60 -5.80 -2.75
C GLY A 55 -19.94 -7.17 -2.55
N THR A 56 -18.65 -7.30 -2.86
CA THR A 56 -17.87 -8.54 -2.66
C THR A 56 -17.19 -8.54 -1.30
N ARG A 57 -17.41 -9.60 -0.51
CA ARG A 57 -16.70 -9.81 0.76
C ARG A 57 -15.24 -10.15 0.51
N LEU A 58 -14.34 -9.57 1.29
CA LEU A 58 -12.89 -9.78 1.18
C LEU A 58 -12.42 -10.88 2.16
N GLY A 59 -13.13 -12.01 2.15
CA GLY A 59 -12.71 -13.20 2.87
C GLY A 59 -11.53 -13.89 2.19
N LEU A 60 -10.60 -14.43 2.97
CA LEU A 60 -9.56 -15.32 2.46
C LEU A 60 -10.18 -16.67 2.08
N GLN A 61 -9.89 -17.13 0.86
CA GLN A 61 -10.34 -18.41 0.32
C GLN A 61 -9.12 -19.20 -0.18
N ALA A 62 -9.13 -20.52 0.02
CA ALA A 62 -8.14 -21.43 -0.55
C ALA A 62 -8.71 -22.14 -1.78
N ALA A 63 -7.93 -22.25 -2.84
CA ALA A 63 -8.30 -22.94 -4.07
C ALA A 63 -7.07 -23.61 -4.72
N ASN A 64 -6.99 -24.94 -4.65
CA ASN A 64 -6.00 -25.76 -5.35
C ASN A 64 -4.54 -25.28 -5.21
N GLY A 65 -4.08 -25.02 -3.97
CA GLY A 65 -2.72 -24.54 -3.71
C GLY A 65 -2.50 -23.04 -3.97
N SER A 66 -3.55 -22.31 -4.35
CA SER A 66 -3.60 -20.85 -4.39
C SER A 66 -4.55 -20.28 -3.35
N TYR A 67 -4.44 -18.99 -3.11
CA TYR A 67 -5.33 -18.23 -2.24
C TYR A 67 -6.00 -17.11 -3.02
N ARG A 68 -7.18 -16.69 -2.53
CA ARG A 68 -7.93 -15.59 -3.12
C ARG A 68 -8.54 -14.69 -2.05
N ILE A 69 -8.53 -13.39 -2.31
CA ILE A 69 -9.32 -12.39 -1.56
C ILE A 69 -10.05 -11.52 -2.57
N GLY A 70 -11.39 -11.60 -2.59
CA GLY A 70 -12.20 -10.94 -3.62
C GLY A 70 -11.83 -11.43 -5.02
N THR A 71 -11.34 -10.51 -5.87
CA THR A 71 -10.86 -10.81 -7.23
C THR A 71 -9.35 -11.07 -7.31
N GLN A 72 -8.63 -10.94 -6.19
CA GLN A 72 -7.17 -11.04 -6.17
C GLN A 72 -6.73 -12.45 -5.81
N SER A 73 -6.10 -13.14 -6.76
CA SER A 73 -5.51 -14.47 -6.57
C SER A 73 -4.01 -14.37 -6.36
N PHE A 74 -3.48 -15.15 -5.42
CA PHE A 74 -2.07 -15.11 -5.05
C PHE A 74 -1.57 -16.45 -4.49
N HIS A 75 -0.26 -16.58 -4.38
CA HIS A 75 0.43 -17.71 -3.79
C HIS A 75 1.35 -17.26 -2.66
N VAL A 76 1.50 -18.10 -1.64
CA VAL A 76 2.57 -17.94 -0.65
C VAL A 76 3.85 -18.47 -1.30
N VAL A 77 4.94 -17.69 -1.24
CA VAL A 77 6.26 -18.12 -1.71
C VAL A 77 7.03 -18.65 -0.51
N PRO A 78 7.32 -19.95 -0.43
CA PRO A 78 8.21 -20.51 0.59
C PRO A 78 9.58 -19.85 0.57
N HIS A 79 10.23 -19.77 1.73
CA HIS A 79 11.57 -19.19 1.83
C HIS A 79 12.58 -19.89 0.91
N GLY A 80 12.54 -21.23 0.84
CA GLY A 80 13.43 -22.03 -0.01
C GLY A 80 13.21 -21.87 -1.52
N ASP A 81 12.08 -21.29 -1.92
CA ASP A 81 11.76 -21.03 -3.33
C ASP A 81 12.27 -19.65 -3.79
N LEU A 82 12.71 -18.79 -2.86
CA LEU A 82 13.36 -17.54 -3.20
C LEU A 82 14.80 -17.82 -3.67
N PRO A 83 15.26 -17.23 -4.80
CA PRO A 83 16.63 -17.41 -5.27
C PRO A 83 17.67 -17.01 -4.23
N HIS A 84 18.83 -17.67 -4.27
CA HIS A 84 19.94 -17.29 -3.40
C HIS A 84 20.34 -15.84 -3.61
N GLY A 85 20.48 -15.07 -2.52
CA GLY A 85 20.76 -13.63 -2.58
C GLY A 85 19.55 -12.75 -2.94
N HIS A 86 18.35 -13.33 -3.11
CA HIS A 86 17.15 -12.54 -3.32
C HIS A 86 16.90 -11.63 -2.11
N ARG A 87 16.66 -10.34 -2.36
CA ARG A 87 16.56 -9.31 -1.32
C ARG A 87 15.50 -9.57 -0.24
N TYR A 88 14.44 -10.31 -0.57
CA TYR A 88 13.39 -10.67 0.39
C TYR A 88 13.75 -11.87 1.27
N ALA A 89 14.80 -12.64 0.92
CA ALA A 89 15.21 -13.79 1.71
C ALA A 89 15.74 -13.36 3.10
N GLY A 90 16.60 -12.33 3.16
CA GLY A 90 17.18 -11.86 4.42
C GLY A 90 16.16 -11.28 5.43
N GLY A 91 15.01 -10.82 4.93
CA GLY A 91 13.93 -10.28 5.76
C GLY A 91 12.72 -11.21 5.89
N TYR A 92 12.81 -12.45 5.39
CA TYR A 92 11.68 -13.37 5.31
C TYR A 92 11.15 -13.72 6.69
N LYS A 93 9.82 -13.65 6.85
CA LYS A 93 9.13 -14.03 8.10
C LYS A 93 8.10 -15.09 7.77
N GLU A 94 8.25 -16.31 8.28
CA GLU A 94 7.24 -17.36 8.10
C GLU A 94 5.86 -16.95 8.61
N ALA A 95 5.82 -16.11 9.66
CA ALA A 95 4.59 -15.57 10.20
C ALA A 95 3.87 -14.58 9.26
N ASP A 96 4.58 -13.97 8.31
CA ASP A 96 4.07 -12.99 7.35
C ASP A 96 4.84 -13.14 6.02
N PRO A 97 4.59 -14.24 5.28
CA PRO A 97 5.50 -14.72 4.25
C PRO A 97 5.40 -13.89 2.97
N ALA A 98 6.40 -14.03 2.10
CA ALA A 98 6.37 -13.43 0.78
C ALA A 98 5.16 -13.93 -0.02
N ILE A 99 4.54 -13.02 -0.78
CA ILE A 99 3.34 -13.28 -1.58
C ILE A 99 3.64 -13.01 -3.04
N ARG A 100 3.16 -13.88 -3.90
CA ARG A 100 3.20 -13.70 -5.34
C ARG A 100 1.81 -13.54 -5.91
N GLN A 101 1.59 -12.47 -6.67
CA GLN A 101 0.34 -12.17 -7.38
C GLN A 101 0.67 -11.92 -8.85
N GLY A 102 0.40 -12.89 -9.72
CA GLY A 102 0.80 -12.80 -11.13
C GLY A 102 2.31 -12.59 -11.29
N ASN A 103 2.68 -11.39 -11.75
CA ASN A 103 4.07 -10.97 -11.98
C ASN A 103 4.68 -10.19 -10.80
N ASP A 104 3.88 -9.82 -9.81
CA ASP A 104 4.31 -9.05 -8.66
C ASP A 104 4.70 -9.97 -7.51
N LEU A 105 5.85 -9.68 -6.91
CA LEU A 105 6.35 -10.33 -5.71
C LEU A 105 6.39 -9.30 -4.57
N PHE A 106 5.76 -9.66 -3.46
CA PHE A 106 5.72 -8.88 -2.23
C PHE A 106 6.57 -9.55 -1.15
N PRO A 107 7.30 -8.79 -0.33
CA PRO A 107 8.14 -9.34 0.74
C PRO A 107 7.32 -9.99 1.87
N ALA A 108 6.04 -9.63 1.99
CA ALA A 108 5.17 -10.06 3.07
C ALA A 108 3.70 -10.05 2.65
N PHE A 109 2.85 -10.84 3.31
CA PHE A 109 1.40 -10.84 3.10
C PHE A 109 0.77 -9.52 3.53
N SER A 110 1.27 -8.91 4.60
CA SER A 110 0.85 -7.56 4.98
C SER A 110 1.20 -6.50 3.93
N ALA A 111 2.32 -6.63 3.21
CA ALA A 111 2.68 -5.71 2.12
C ALA A 111 1.71 -5.85 0.93
N PHE A 112 1.45 -7.09 0.51
CA PHE A 112 0.43 -7.41 -0.49
C PHE A 112 -0.94 -6.80 -0.13
N LEU A 113 -1.40 -6.96 1.11
CA LEU A 113 -2.68 -6.39 1.55
C LEU A 113 -2.74 -4.86 1.41
N HIS A 114 -1.67 -4.14 1.78
CA HIS A 114 -1.67 -2.68 1.66
C HIS A 114 -1.66 -2.23 0.20
N GLU A 115 -0.87 -2.86 -0.66
CA GLU A 115 -0.87 -2.54 -2.09
C GLU A 115 -2.25 -2.83 -2.71
N THR A 116 -2.80 -4.01 -2.43
CA THR A 116 -4.10 -4.41 -2.94
C THR A 116 -5.23 -3.49 -2.45
N LEU A 117 -5.16 -3.00 -1.20
CA LEU A 117 -6.10 -2.01 -0.70
C LEU A 117 -6.05 -0.71 -1.50
N LEU A 118 -4.85 -0.25 -1.84
CA LEU A 118 -4.60 1.08 -2.42
C LEU A 118 -4.81 1.13 -3.94
N PHE A 119 -4.71 -0.01 -4.63
CA PHE A 119 -4.94 -0.10 -6.07
C PHE A 119 -6.16 -0.96 -6.47
N GLY A 120 -6.36 -2.07 -5.77
CA GLY A 120 -7.42 -3.04 -6.09
C GLY A 120 -8.76 -2.72 -5.45
N TRP A 121 -8.77 -2.13 -4.24
CA TRP A 121 -9.99 -1.89 -3.45
C TRP A 121 -10.26 -0.41 -3.15
N CYS A 122 -9.55 0.49 -3.82
CA CYS A 122 -9.63 1.93 -3.57
C CYS A 122 -10.88 2.61 -4.15
N ARG A 123 -11.65 1.91 -5.01
CA ARG A 123 -12.78 2.48 -5.79
C ARG A 123 -14.15 2.20 -5.16
N GLN A 124 -14.24 2.22 -3.83
CA GLN A 124 -15.52 2.03 -3.14
C GLN A 124 -16.42 3.27 -3.30
N ALA A 125 -17.73 3.07 -3.45
CA ALA A 125 -18.70 4.16 -3.54
C ALA A 125 -18.54 5.16 -2.37
N GLY A 126 -18.20 6.41 -2.72
CA GLY A 126 -18.00 7.50 -1.77
C GLY A 126 -16.61 7.59 -1.11
N ALA A 127 -15.73 6.60 -1.29
CA ALA A 127 -14.30 6.72 -1.01
C ALA A 127 -13.58 7.05 -2.31
N ARG A 128 -13.67 8.31 -2.75
CA ARG A 128 -12.99 8.74 -3.98
C ARG A 128 -11.52 8.93 -3.67
N GLN A 129 -10.69 8.01 -4.14
CA GLN A 129 -9.26 8.25 -4.27
C GLN A 129 -9.05 9.29 -5.36
N ARG A 130 -8.36 10.37 -5.03
CA ARG A 130 -8.03 11.45 -5.96
C ARG A 130 -6.54 11.45 -6.24
N ILE A 131 -6.18 11.79 -7.47
CA ILE A 131 -4.80 12.07 -7.85
C ILE A 131 -4.56 13.55 -7.58
N ALA A 132 -3.84 13.84 -6.49
CA ALA A 132 -3.47 15.21 -6.14
C ALA A 132 -2.32 15.71 -7.03
N VAL A 133 -1.54 14.80 -7.63
CA VAL A 133 -0.41 15.10 -8.50
C VAL A 133 -0.30 14.02 -9.57
N ASP A 134 -0.35 14.42 -10.84
CA ASP A 134 -0.05 13.56 -11.97
C ASP A 134 1.29 13.99 -12.62
N TYR A 135 2.19 13.01 -12.78
CA TYR A 135 3.29 12.97 -13.74
C TYR A 135 4.25 14.18 -13.84
N VAL A 136 5.50 13.99 -13.41
CA VAL A 136 6.64 14.77 -13.94
C VAL A 136 7.65 13.77 -14.52
N PRO A 137 8.04 13.91 -15.81
CA PRO A 137 9.08 13.06 -16.39
C PRO A 137 10.36 13.18 -15.57
N VAL A 138 10.91 12.06 -15.13
CA VAL A 138 12.30 12.02 -14.60
C VAL A 138 13.22 11.95 -15.82
N GLY A 139 13.30 13.06 -16.56
CA GLY A 139 14.31 13.27 -17.60
C GLY A 139 15.67 13.68 -17.02
N ASP A 140 15.72 13.92 -15.71
CA ASP A 140 16.89 14.38 -15.00
C ASP A 140 17.52 13.24 -14.19
N ALA A 141 18.72 12.83 -14.60
CA ALA A 141 19.51 11.82 -13.89
C ALA A 141 19.81 12.24 -12.44
N ASP A 142 19.94 13.54 -12.17
CA ASP A 142 20.14 14.07 -10.82
C ASP A 142 18.89 13.82 -9.96
N ARG A 143 17.70 14.04 -10.52
CA ARG A 143 16.44 13.77 -9.82
C ARG A 143 16.24 12.29 -9.52
N SER A 144 16.60 11.40 -10.45
CA SER A 144 16.58 9.95 -10.19
C SER A 144 17.50 9.58 -9.01
N ARG A 145 18.69 10.20 -8.95
CA ARG A 145 19.64 10.04 -7.85
C ARG A 145 19.07 10.56 -6.53
N ARG A 146 18.42 11.73 -6.51
CA ARG A 146 17.79 12.31 -5.31
C ARG A 146 16.59 11.51 -4.79
N LEU A 147 15.83 10.87 -5.68
CA LEU A 147 14.73 9.97 -5.30
C LEU A 147 15.22 8.58 -4.85
N GLY A 148 16.48 8.24 -5.10
CA GLY A 148 17.09 6.96 -4.70
C GLY A 148 16.88 6.64 -3.23
N PRO A 149 17.27 7.55 -2.30
CA PRO A 149 17.01 7.41 -0.86
C PRO A 149 15.55 7.05 -0.52
N LEU A 150 14.58 7.80 -1.06
CA LEU A 150 13.16 7.53 -0.80
C LEU A 150 12.73 6.13 -1.29
N LYS A 151 13.33 5.63 -2.37
CA LYS A 151 13.08 4.29 -2.95
C LYS A 151 13.71 3.14 -2.18
N THR A 152 14.82 3.35 -1.49
CA THR A 152 15.60 2.23 -0.91
C THR A 152 15.79 2.31 0.59
N GLU A 153 15.87 3.50 1.17
CA GLU A 153 16.17 3.68 2.60
C GLU A 153 15.01 3.26 3.49
N HIS A 154 15.34 2.95 4.73
CA HIS A 154 14.35 2.62 5.74
C HIS A 154 13.55 3.87 6.12
N ILE A 155 12.22 3.74 6.06
CA ILE A 155 11.29 4.76 6.53
C ILE A 155 10.77 4.30 7.89
N ASP A 156 10.93 5.17 8.87
CA ASP A 156 10.42 4.92 10.22
C ASP A 156 8.89 4.83 10.19
N GLU A 157 8.35 3.80 10.84
CA GLU A 157 6.91 3.50 10.79
C GLU A 157 6.04 4.55 11.51
N ASP A 158 6.62 5.35 12.41
CA ASP A 158 5.93 6.50 13.01
C ASP A 158 5.83 7.66 12.02
N THR A 159 6.65 7.66 10.96
CA THR A 159 6.62 8.65 9.87
C THR A 159 5.75 8.21 8.70
N ALA A 160 5.92 6.99 8.21
CA ALA A 160 5.16 6.43 7.09
C ALA A 160 5.37 4.90 6.99
N ILE A 161 4.48 4.21 6.27
CA ILE A 161 4.65 2.79 5.97
C ILE A 161 5.21 2.64 4.56
N ALA A 162 6.39 2.05 4.44
CA ALA A 162 6.93 1.63 3.14
C ALA A 162 6.42 0.22 2.78
N VAL A 163 5.85 0.09 1.58
CA VAL A 163 5.35 -1.15 1.01
C VAL A 163 6.11 -1.39 -0.28
N ASP A 164 7.01 -2.35 -0.26
CA ASP A 164 7.84 -2.70 -1.41
C ASP A 164 7.19 -3.82 -2.23
N SER A 165 7.33 -3.76 -3.54
CA SER A 165 7.06 -4.88 -4.44
C SER A 165 8.04 -4.92 -5.60
N CYS A 166 8.20 -6.10 -6.19
CA CYS A 166 9.06 -6.31 -7.33
C CYS A 166 8.27 -6.89 -8.50
N ILE A 167 8.45 -6.31 -9.69
CA ILE A 167 7.89 -6.85 -10.94
C ILE A 167 8.90 -7.85 -11.51
N GLY A 168 8.64 -9.14 -11.31
CA GLY A 168 9.52 -10.24 -11.72
C GLY A 168 9.19 -10.88 -13.07
N GLY A 169 8.16 -10.39 -13.78
CA GLY A 169 7.84 -10.87 -15.14
C GLY A 169 7.52 -12.36 -15.26
N GLY A 170 7.15 -13.05 -14.16
CA GLY A 170 6.89 -14.49 -14.19
C GLY A 170 8.00 -15.31 -13.52
N ASP A 171 9.24 -14.85 -13.51
CA ASP A 171 10.40 -15.59 -13.01
C ASP A 171 10.92 -15.00 -11.69
N LEU A 172 11.09 -15.85 -10.67
CA LEU A 172 11.64 -15.41 -9.39
C LEU A 172 13.10 -14.98 -9.50
N THR A 173 13.86 -15.53 -10.46
CA THR A 173 15.25 -15.13 -10.70
C THR A 173 15.32 -13.72 -11.31
N ALA A 174 14.45 -13.42 -12.28
CA ALA A 174 14.32 -12.07 -12.85
C ALA A 174 13.82 -11.04 -11.84
N ALA A 175 13.12 -11.46 -10.78
CA ALA A 175 12.71 -10.58 -9.69
C ALA A 175 13.88 -10.12 -8.80
N ALA A 176 15.03 -10.82 -8.79
CA ALA A 176 16.20 -10.39 -8.03
C ALA A 176 16.78 -9.06 -8.57
N ASP A 177 16.80 -8.91 -9.90
CA ASP A 177 17.19 -7.69 -10.61
C ASP A 177 15.99 -6.81 -11.00
N GLY A 178 14.80 -7.21 -10.54
CA GLY A 178 13.53 -6.70 -11.03
C GLY A 178 13.29 -5.24 -10.68
N ARG A 179 12.40 -4.64 -11.47
CA ARG A 179 11.93 -3.27 -11.30
C ARG A 179 11.20 -3.12 -9.97
N GLN A 180 11.78 -2.32 -9.07
CA GLN A 180 11.26 -2.10 -7.74
C GLN A 180 10.18 -1.03 -7.75
N ASN A 181 9.02 -1.38 -7.23
CA ASN A 181 8.00 -0.44 -6.85
C ASN A 181 8.09 -0.22 -5.34
N ARG A 182 7.90 1.03 -4.92
CA ARG A 182 7.71 1.37 -3.52
C ARG A 182 6.49 2.24 -3.37
N LEU A 183 5.62 1.85 -2.46
CA LEU A 183 4.44 2.59 -2.07
C LEU A 183 4.68 3.12 -0.64
N VAL A 184 4.54 4.42 -0.44
CA VAL A 184 4.76 5.06 0.85
C VAL A 184 3.45 5.64 1.36
N ILE A 185 2.90 5.04 2.41
CA ILE A 185 1.66 5.48 3.04
C ILE A 185 2.01 6.52 4.10
N VAL A 186 1.57 7.76 3.91
CA VAL A 186 1.91 8.90 4.78
C VAL A 186 0.81 9.25 5.79
N SER A 187 -0.43 8.84 5.52
CA SER A 187 -1.61 9.11 6.36
C SER A 187 -2.66 8.00 6.23
N GLY A 188 -3.54 7.89 7.23
CA GLY A 188 -4.71 7.02 7.29
C GLY A 188 -4.52 5.75 8.11
N PHE A 189 -3.32 5.51 8.64
CA PHE A 189 -2.95 4.30 9.35
C PHE A 189 -2.80 4.51 10.86
N ARG A 190 -2.79 5.76 11.34
CA ARG A 190 -2.71 6.11 12.77
C ARG A 190 -4.10 6.35 13.38
N PRO A 191 -4.23 6.30 14.72
CA PRO A 191 -5.46 6.71 15.40
C PRO A 191 -5.83 8.17 15.10
N GLY A 192 -7.13 8.44 14.86
CA GLY A 192 -7.64 9.78 14.59
C GLY A 192 -7.49 10.29 13.15
N GLU A 193 -6.66 9.64 12.33
CA GLU A 193 -6.54 9.98 10.91
C GLU A 193 -7.79 9.55 10.14
N THR A 194 -8.43 10.54 9.50
CA THR A 194 -9.70 10.41 8.78
C THR A 194 -9.55 10.43 7.26
N ALA A 195 -8.30 10.54 6.78
CA ALA A 195 -7.96 10.51 5.38
C ALA A 195 -6.71 9.64 5.17
N ALA A 196 -6.79 8.75 4.19
CA ALA A 196 -5.65 7.99 3.74
C ALA A 196 -4.92 8.77 2.66
N ALA A 197 -3.58 8.79 2.73
CA ALA A 197 -2.74 9.37 1.70
C ALA A 197 -1.49 8.53 1.48
N HIS A 198 -1.10 8.37 0.22
CA HIS A 198 0.07 7.58 -0.14
C HIS A 198 0.71 8.06 -1.44
N VAL A 199 1.94 7.64 -1.60
CA VAL A 199 2.84 8.00 -2.71
C VAL A 199 3.28 6.74 -3.40
N TRP A 200 3.16 6.69 -4.72
CA TRP A 200 3.64 5.56 -5.50
C TRP A 200 4.91 5.90 -6.29
N LEU A 201 5.99 5.19 -5.97
CA LEU A 201 7.31 5.33 -6.61
C LEU A 201 7.49 4.17 -7.57
N ARG A 202 7.48 4.47 -8.86
CA ARG A 202 7.75 3.50 -9.94
C ARG A 202 9.20 3.60 -10.42
N PRO A 203 9.76 2.53 -11.00
CA PRO A 203 11.16 2.44 -11.38
C PRO A 203 11.66 3.60 -12.26
N ASN A 204 10.80 4.16 -13.12
CA ASN A 204 11.17 5.25 -14.05
C ASN A 204 10.11 6.36 -14.14
N ILE A 205 9.13 6.37 -13.22
CA ILE A 205 8.01 7.32 -13.23
C ILE A 205 7.92 7.97 -11.85
N MET A 206 7.62 9.26 -11.84
CA MET A 206 7.48 10.04 -10.62
C MET A 206 6.22 9.66 -9.83
N THR A 207 6.38 9.73 -8.50
CA THR A 207 5.42 9.97 -7.42
C THR A 207 4.06 10.55 -7.83
N GLU A 208 3.03 9.70 -7.84
CA GLU A 208 1.62 10.15 -7.74
C GLU A 208 1.24 10.22 -6.25
N LEU A 209 0.74 11.38 -5.80
CA LEU A 209 0.13 11.51 -4.49
C LEU A 209 -1.35 11.20 -4.60
N TYR A 210 -1.77 10.13 -3.94
CA TYR A 210 -3.17 9.75 -3.83
C TYR A 210 -3.70 10.11 -2.45
N THR A 211 -4.94 10.59 -2.38
CA THR A 211 -5.60 10.84 -1.10
C THR A 211 -7.11 10.59 -1.15
N THR A 212 -7.68 10.19 -0.01
CA THR A 212 -9.13 10.17 0.23
C THR A 212 -9.64 11.45 0.89
N GLU A 213 -8.77 12.43 1.14
CA GLU A 213 -9.13 13.73 1.71
C GLU A 213 -10.04 14.52 0.76
N THR A 214 -11.02 15.20 1.35
CA THR A 214 -11.85 16.16 0.62
C THR A 214 -11.18 17.53 0.60
N PRO A 215 -10.89 18.10 -0.58
CA PRO A 215 -10.38 19.45 -0.70
C PRO A 215 -11.29 20.46 0.02
N VAL A 216 -10.70 21.40 0.76
CA VAL A 216 -11.45 22.36 1.60
C VAL A 216 -11.78 23.68 0.86
N GLY A 217 -11.41 23.83 -0.42
CA GLY A 217 -11.62 25.07 -1.15
C GLY A 217 -11.59 24.95 -2.68
N GLY A 218 -11.91 26.04 -3.37
CA GLY A 218 -11.71 26.25 -4.80
C GLY A 218 -10.52 27.18 -5.06
N ARG A 219 -9.42 26.97 -4.34
CA ARG A 219 -8.25 27.86 -4.40
C ARG A 219 -7.43 27.61 -5.67
N SER A 220 -6.63 28.60 -6.06
CA SER A 220 -5.83 28.58 -7.29
C SER A 220 -4.70 27.55 -7.29
N GLN A 221 -4.30 27.02 -6.12
CA GLN A 221 -3.26 25.99 -5.98
C GLN A 221 -3.85 24.71 -5.38
N PRO A 222 -4.00 23.63 -6.17
CA PRO A 222 -4.69 22.40 -5.77
C PRO A 222 -4.16 21.66 -4.54
N LEU A 223 -2.91 21.91 -4.14
CA LEU A 223 -2.25 21.20 -3.03
C LEU A 223 -2.56 21.82 -1.67
N ASP A 224 -2.77 23.14 -1.60
CA ASP A 224 -3.05 23.81 -0.33
C ASP A 224 -4.46 23.52 0.20
N ASP A 225 -5.30 22.89 -0.61
CA ASP A 225 -6.64 22.44 -0.22
C ASP A 225 -6.65 21.09 0.50
N LEU A 226 -5.49 20.46 0.72
CA LEU A 226 -5.33 19.14 1.38
C LEU A 226 -4.64 19.27 2.77
N PRO A 227 -5.33 19.83 3.78
CA PRO A 227 -4.73 20.20 5.06
C PRO A 227 -4.18 19.03 5.89
N LYS A 228 -4.57 17.78 5.63
CA LYS A 228 -4.06 16.60 6.34
C LYS A 228 -2.97 15.88 5.55
N SER A 229 -3.21 15.65 4.27
CA SER A 229 -2.35 14.83 3.41
C SER A 229 -1.05 15.55 3.06
N MET A 230 -1.12 16.84 2.72
CA MET A 230 0.06 17.59 2.29
C MET A 230 1.09 17.83 3.40
N PRO A 231 0.72 18.19 4.64
CA PRO A 231 1.70 18.29 5.70
C PRO A 231 2.41 16.96 6.01
N ALA A 232 1.69 15.83 5.90
CA ALA A 232 2.29 14.51 6.07
C ALA A 232 3.28 14.17 4.95
N PHE A 233 2.92 14.50 3.71
CA PHE A 233 3.79 14.31 2.57
C PHE A 233 5.02 15.23 2.61
N ARG A 234 4.85 16.52 2.89
CA ARG A 234 5.95 17.48 3.09
C ARG A 234 6.95 17.00 4.14
N ARG A 235 6.45 16.55 5.29
CA ARG A 235 7.28 15.98 6.36
C ARG A 235 8.09 14.76 5.90
N LEU A 236 7.50 13.87 5.11
CA LEU A 236 8.22 12.74 4.51
C LEU A 236 9.34 13.26 3.60
N LEU A 237 9.04 14.18 2.68
CA LEU A 237 10.02 14.67 1.70
C LEU A 237 11.20 15.42 2.32
N ARG A 238 10.97 16.23 3.37
CA ARG A 238 12.03 16.94 4.11
C ARG A 238 13.11 16.00 4.63
N ARG A 239 12.73 14.77 5.01
CA ARG A 239 13.67 13.75 5.52
C ARG A 239 14.70 13.33 4.46
N PHE A 240 14.37 13.45 3.18
CA PHE A 240 15.17 12.96 2.07
C PHE A 240 15.91 14.09 1.34
N GLY A 241 16.54 14.99 2.10
CA GLY A 241 17.48 15.97 1.55
C GLY A 241 16.84 17.10 0.73
N GLY A 242 15.67 17.59 1.15
CA GLY A 242 15.04 18.75 0.50
C GLY A 242 14.22 18.43 -0.74
N LEU A 243 13.80 17.18 -0.94
CA LEU A 243 12.87 16.78 -2.01
C LEU A 243 11.53 17.54 -1.98
N GLU A 244 11.23 18.25 -0.89
CA GLU A 244 10.02 19.05 -0.79
C GLU A 244 9.97 20.12 -1.86
N ASP A 245 10.99 20.98 -1.95
CA ASP A 245 11.01 22.08 -2.92
C ASP A 245 11.06 21.52 -4.35
N ASP A 246 11.94 20.54 -4.58
CA ASP A 246 12.09 19.86 -5.86
C ASP A 246 10.77 19.23 -6.34
N LEU A 247 9.98 18.64 -5.46
CA LEU A 247 8.71 18.04 -5.87
C LEU A 247 7.65 19.12 -5.94
N ILE A 248 7.38 19.86 -4.86
CA ILE A 248 6.26 20.80 -4.72
C ILE A 248 6.27 21.91 -5.76
N ASP A 249 7.45 22.47 -6.09
CA ASP A 249 7.55 23.48 -7.12
C ASP A 249 7.15 22.90 -8.49
N ASN A 250 7.48 21.64 -8.74
CA ASN A 250 7.04 20.93 -9.95
C ASN A 250 5.56 20.49 -9.87
N LEU A 251 5.03 20.15 -8.69
CA LEU A 251 3.63 19.80 -8.51
C LEU A 251 2.70 21.00 -8.75
N SER A 252 3.17 22.21 -8.44
CA SER A 252 2.44 23.47 -8.71
C SER A 252 2.21 23.71 -10.21
N HIS A 253 2.95 23.01 -11.07
CA HIS A 253 2.80 23.03 -12.53
C HIS A 253 2.10 21.77 -13.08
N GLY A 254 1.84 20.77 -12.22
CA GLY A 254 1.17 19.52 -12.58
C GLY A 254 -0.35 19.69 -12.72
N ARG A 255 -0.97 18.92 -13.62
CA ARG A 255 -2.44 18.89 -13.73
C ARG A 255 -3.02 18.06 -12.58
N VAL A 256 -3.86 18.67 -11.76
CA VAL A 256 -4.67 17.92 -10.80
C VAL A 256 -5.88 17.33 -11.51
N ARG A 257 -5.93 16.01 -11.58
CA ARG A 257 -7.11 15.27 -12.05
C ARG A 257 -7.97 14.92 -10.86
N LEU A 258 -8.99 15.75 -10.64
CA LEU A 258 -10.11 15.41 -9.78
C LEU A 258 -11.12 14.62 -10.62
N ASP A 259 -11.00 13.30 -10.65
CA ASP A 259 -12.03 12.47 -11.29
C ASP A 259 -13.34 12.62 -10.48
N GLY A 260 -14.36 13.13 -11.18
CA GLY A 260 -15.69 13.48 -10.68
C GLY A 260 -16.68 12.33 -10.61
#